data_AF-A0A939GD47-F1
#
_entry.id   AF-A0A939GD47-F1
#
_cell.length_a   1.000
_cell.length_b   1.000
_cell.length_c   1.000
_cell.angle_alpha   90.00
_cell.angle_beta   90.00
_cell.angle_gamma   90.00
#
_symmetry.space_group_name_H-M   'P 1'
#
loop_
_entity.id
_entity.type
_entity.pdbx_description
1 polymer ?
#
loop_
_entity_poly.entity_id
_entity_poly.type
_entity_poly.pdbx_seq_one_letter_code
_entity_poly.pdbx_strand_id
1 'polypeptide(L)'
;MRIVQPSRFNGRFSYLLMGSLLVVSLWLFSTHKHQAAHWRGTFYSFAANLPRQAGQQSQGLLPSAPRFLVDTAQVDAFDSLTPSQQLAFRFGPTTAPLTQYVFMQIGYGYICALARSIFPAAPDGMAVIWLQVLVHLALCGWIVSRLSVGWQGWFFWLTYACNPVIIQFVTYDFYYFWQVIPSFMLVICLLGWRGRAIWGLLWGPLLGLLFVMRPSMLLAESWLALIWLRQRRPVLAGISVTLALLLGAWLYQPVTSVVWRVVYLGIAAYHNPYQDNLSDRAIVNLYEQQTGKAMVNATSDPAVETRLAVITHRAVLHIAQKDPLLFLKNAVCNTLQAFSVGYVVGGGDRLNYALALLGLVVLYLLLRYRQLEYVIGILATVGTFTPYYPPIPAYMYGAYLLLVMSIIPVVGSLIESVKR
;
A
#
# COMPACT_ATOMS: atom_id res chain seq x y z
N MET A 1 -23.12 3.84 22.41
CA MET A 1 -23.53 2.48 21.97
C MET A 1 -23.60 1.59 23.20
N ARG A 2 -24.80 1.18 23.64
CA ARG A 2 -24.94 0.11 24.65
C ARG A 2 -24.60 -1.21 23.96
N ILE A 3 -23.63 -1.94 24.51
CA ILE A 3 -23.19 -3.24 23.98
C ILE A 3 -24.21 -4.27 24.46
N VAL A 4 -25.15 -4.63 23.59
CA VAL A 4 -26.02 -5.79 23.81
C VAL A 4 -25.12 -7.03 23.86
N GLN A 5 -25.28 -7.87 24.90
CA GLN A 5 -24.49 -9.11 25.00
C GLN A 5 -24.79 -9.99 23.78
N PRO A 6 -23.78 -10.35 22.99
CA PRO A 6 -24.02 -11.05 21.74
C PRO A 6 -24.38 -12.51 21.96
N SER A 7 -25.37 -13.00 21.22
CA SER A 7 -25.47 -14.42 20.91
C SER A 7 -24.17 -14.81 20.21
N ARG A 8 -23.32 -15.62 20.87
CA ARG A 8 -22.06 -16.08 20.27
C ARG A 8 -22.37 -16.72 18.93
N PHE A 9 -21.57 -16.36 17.92
CA PHE A 9 -21.61 -16.95 16.58
C PHE A 9 -21.29 -18.45 16.69
N ASN A 10 -22.32 -19.25 16.97
CA ASN A 10 -22.19 -20.69 17.19
C ASN A 10 -22.17 -21.38 15.83
N GLY A 11 -20.97 -21.75 15.38
CA GLY A 11 -20.83 -22.60 14.21
C GLY A 11 -19.38 -22.91 13.91
N ARG A 12 -18.86 -24.01 14.46
CA ARG A 12 -17.63 -24.65 13.92
C ARG A 12 -17.74 -24.83 12.41
N PHE A 13 -18.95 -25.12 11.92
CA PHE A 13 -19.31 -25.19 10.51
C PHE A 13 -19.05 -23.87 9.75
N SER A 14 -19.40 -22.71 10.32
CA SER A 14 -19.18 -21.41 9.68
C SER A 14 -17.70 -21.11 9.48
N TYR A 15 -16.84 -21.45 10.46
CA TYR A 15 -15.39 -21.26 10.34
C TYR A 15 -14.76 -22.18 9.29
N LEU A 16 -15.22 -23.44 9.20
CA LEU A 16 -14.77 -24.36 8.16
C LEU A 16 -15.16 -23.83 6.77
N LEU A 17 -16.41 -23.43 6.57
CA LEU A 17 -16.88 -22.88 5.30
C LEU A 17 -16.13 -21.60 4.92
N MET A 18 -15.93 -20.68 5.87
CA MET A 18 -15.12 -19.46 5.66
C MET A 18 -13.68 -19.80 5.26
N GLY A 19 -13.05 -20.77 5.94
CA GLY A 19 -11.72 -21.27 5.59
C GLY A 19 -11.67 -21.85 4.18
N SER A 20 -12.62 -22.71 3.81
CA SER A 20 -12.72 -23.29 2.47
C SER A 20 -12.90 -22.22 1.40
N LEU A 21 -13.81 -21.26 1.60
CA LEU A 21 -14.02 -20.16 0.65
C LEU A 21 -12.76 -19.33 0.44
N LEU A 22 -11.99 -19.08 1.50
CA LEU A 22 -10.76 -18.31 1.40
C LEU A 22 -9.65 -19.09 0.68
N VAL A 23 -9.51 -20.38 0.97
CA VAL A 23 -8.57 -21.25 0.23
C VAL A 23 -8.93 -21.29 -1.26
N VAL A 24 -10.21 -21.48 -1.58
CA VAL A 24 -10.69 -21.46 -2.97
C VAL A 24 -10.44 -20.10 -3.62
N SER A 25 -10.67 -19.00 -2.90
CA SER A 25 -10.44 -17.65 -3.41
C SER A 25 -8.96 -17.38 -3.65
N LEU A 26 -8.08 -17.78 -2.71
CA LEU A 26 -6.63 -17.70 -2.87
C LEU A 26 -6.14 -18.51 -4.07
N TRP A 27 -6.73 -19.69 -4.30
CA TRP A 27 -6.39 -20.53 -5.45
C TRP A 27 -6.85 -19.90 -6.77
N LEU A 28 -8.13 -19.52 -6.87
CA LEU A 28 -8.75 -19.00 -8.11
C LEU A 28 -8.25 -17.60 -8.50
N PHE A 29 -8.01 -16.73 -7.52
CA PHE A 29 -7.71 -15.31 -7.75
C PHE A 29 -6.26 -14.96 -7.43
N SER A 30 -5.40 -15.98 -7.26
CA SER A 30 -3.96 -15.74 -7.21
C SER A 30 -3.51 -15.01 -8.47
N THR A 31 -2.77 -13.91 -8.29
CA THR A 31 -2.34 -13.10 -9.43
C THR A 31 -1.21 -13.80 -10.18
N HIS A 32 -1.38 -13.95 -11.48
CA HIS A 32 -0.26 -14.23 -12.41
C HIS A 32 0.44 -12.94 -12.87
N LYS A 33 -0.18 -11.78 -12.58
CA LYS A 33 0.41 -10.47 -12.85
C LYS A 33 1.29 -10.10 -11.69
N HIS A 34 2.55 -9.82 -11.98
CA HIS A 34 3.51 -9.32 -11.00
C HIS A 34 3.95 -7.91 -11.35
N GLN A 35 4.60 -7.25 -10.41
CA GLN A 35 5.28 -6.00 -10.71
C GLN A 35 6.45 -6.26 -11.67
N ALA A 36 6.85 -5.22 -12.41
CA ALA A 36 8.03 -5.25 -13.26
C ALA A 36 9.22 -5.91 -12.53
N ALA A 37 9.88 -6.84 -13.21
CA ALA A 37 10.80 -7.78 -12.57
C ALA A 37 12.01 -7.06 -11.98
N HIS A 38 12.58 -6.08 -12.67
CA HIS A 38 13.66 -5.24 -12.12
C HIS A 38 13.31 -4.60 -10.75
N TRP A 39 12.07 -4.12 -10.52
CA TRP A 39 11.67 -3.55 -9.23
C TRP A 39 11.65 -4.60 -8.11
N ARG A 40 11.10 -5.79 -8.39
CA ARG A 40 11.05 -6.88 -7.40
C ARG A 40 12.44 -7.48 -7.15
N GLY A 41 13.19 -7.73 -8.22
CA GLY A 41 14.53 -8.29 -8.18
C GLY A 41 15.48 -7.46 -7.33
N THR A 42 15.37 -6.13 -7.38
CA THR A 42 16.14 -5.21 -6.54
C THR A 42 15.93 -5.50 -5.04
N PHE A 43 14.68 -5.69 -4.60
CA PHE A 43 14.39 -6.01 -3.20
C PHE A 43 14.86 -7.41 -2.79
N TYR A 44 14.71 -8.40 -3.67
CA TYR A 44 15.17 -9.77 -3.39
C TYR A 44 16.69 -9.85 -3.36
N SER A 45 17.38 -9.16 -4.26
CA SER A 45 18.84 -9.02 -4.27
C SER A 45 19.35 -8.37 -2.99
N PHE A 46 18.73 -7.29 -2.53
CA PHE A 46 19.06 -6.70 -1.24
C PHE A 46 18.84 -7.68 -0.08
N ALA A 47 17.68 -8.33 -0.03
CA ALA A 47 17.35 -9.29 1.02
C ALA A 47 18.37 -10.44 1.11
N ALA A 48 18.82 -10.97 -0.04
CA ALA A 48 19.83 -12.02 -0.11
C ALA A 48 21.23 -11.55 0.33
N ASN A 49 21.55 -10.28 0.13
CA ASN A 49 22.86 -9.71 0.44
C ASN A 49 22.92 -8.96 1.79
N LEU A 50 21.80 -8.84 2.51
CA LEU A 50 21.71 -8.11 3.78
C LEU A 50 22.78 -8.54 4.82
N PRO A 51 23.09 -9.84 5.03
CA PRO A 51 24.13 -10.25 5.97
C PRO A 51 25.53 -9.73 5.59
N ARG A 52 25.85 -9.71 4.30
CA ARG A 52 27.14 -9.19 3.79
C ARG A 52 27.27 -7.69 4.03
N GLN A 53 26.18 -6.95 3.82
CA GLN A 53 26.14 -5.50 4.02
C GLN A 53 26.37 -5.14 5.49
N ALA A 54 25.76 -5.88 6.42
CA ALA A 54 26.00 -5.72 7.85
C ALA A 54 27.48 -5.93 8.21
N GLY A 55 28.13 -6.93 7.60
CA GLY A 55 29.57 -7.18 7.76
C GLY A 55 30.45 -6.04 7.23
N GLN A 56 30.13 -5.47 6.07
CA GLN A 56 30.89 -4.36 5.48
C GLN A 56 30.74 -3.05 6.29
N GLN A 57 29.55 -2.80 6.84
CA GLN A 57 29.29 -1.59 7.64
C GLN A 57 29.95 -1.60 9.01
N SER A 58 30.27 -2.79 9.53
CA SER A 58 30.88 -2.99 10.85
C SER A 58 32.38 -2.65 10.89
N GLN A 59 33.01 -2.35 9.75
CA GLN A 59 34.45 -2.04 9.67
C GLN A 59 34.78 -0.55 9.88
N GLY A 60 33.78 0.32 10.09
CA GLY A 60 33.96 1.73 10.44
C GLY A 60 33.77 2.00 11.94
N LEU A 61 34.49 2.99 12.49
CA LEU A 61 34.40 3.45 13.90
C LEU A 61 33.01 4.05 14.26
N LEU A 62 32.18 4.36 13.27
CA LEU A 62 30.80 4.81 13.44
C LEU A 62 29.88 3.97 12.53
N PRO A 63 28.71 3.53 13.02
CA PRO A 63 27.75 2.82 12.20
C PRO A 63 27.27 3.75 11.09
N SER A 64 27.73 3.50 9.86
CA SER A 64 27.19 4.18 8.68
C SER A 64 25.72 3.83 8.52
N ALA A 65 24.91 4.80 8.05
CA ALA A 65 23.51 4.55 7.77
C ALA A 65 23.36 3.35 6.82
N PRO A 66 22.35 2.48 7.02
CA PRO A 66 22.05 1.40 6.10
C PRO A 66 21.99 1.91 4.67
N ARG A 67 22.50 1.14 3.71
CA ARG A 67 22.46 1.48 2.28
C ARG A 67 21.68 0.41 1.55
N PHE A 68 20.86 0.79 0.58
CA PHE A 68 20.11 -0.17 -0.23
C PHE A 68 21.04 -0.74 -1.32
N LEU A 69 21.92 -1.68 -0.97
CA LEU A 69 22.89 -2.24 -1.90
C LEU A 69 22.34 -3.50 -2.59
N VAL A 70 22.56 -3.62 -3.90
CA VAL A 70 22.07 -4.73 -4.74
C VAL A 70 23.14 -5.20 -5.72
N ASP A 71 23.03 -6.46 -6.15
CA ASP A 71 23.75 -7.01 -7.30
C ASP A 71 22.95 -6.73 -8.58
N THR A 72 23.32 -5.70 -9.33
CA THR A 72 22.64 -5.31 -10.57
C THR A 72 22.70 -6.39 -11.63
N ALA A 73 23.81 -7.10 -11.78
CA ALA A 73 23.94 -8.15 -12.78
C ALA A 73 22.96 -9.31 -12.50
N GLN A 74 22.76 -9.66 -11.23
CA GLN A 74 21.76 -10.66 -10.85
C GLN A 74 20.33 -10.16 -11.05
N VAL A 75 20.07 -8.87 -10.82
CA VAL A 75 18.77 -8.24 -11.09
C VAL A 75 18.46 -8.23 -12.58
N ASP A 76 19.43 -7.91 -13.43
CA ASP A 76 19.29 -7.90 -14.89
C ASP A 76 19.05 -9.33 -15.41
N ALA A 77 19.77 -10.32 -14.88
CA ALA A 77 19.53 -11.73 -15.17
C ALA A 77 18.10 -12.15 -14.79
N PHE A 78 17.61 -11.73 -13.63
CA PHE A 78 16.23 -11.97 -13.20
C PHE A 78 15.18 -11.30 -14.10
N ASP A 79 15.42 -10.06 -14.54
CA ASP A 79 14.51 -9.31 -15.41
C ASP A 79 14.34 -9.98 -16.79
N SER A 80 15.38 -10.69 -17.26
CA SER A 80 15.35 -11.46 -18.52
C SER A 80 14.56 -12.78 -18.46
N LEU A 81 14.19 -13.25 -17.26
CA LEU A 81 13.48 -14.52 -17.08
C LEU A 81 12.00 -14.41 -17.42
N THR A 82 11.38 -15.53 -17.81
CA THR A 82 9.92 -15.62 -17.95
C THR A 82 9.22 -15.48 -16.59
N PRO A 83 7.93 -15.07 -16.52
CA PRO A 83 7.23 -14.89 -15.24
C PRO A 83 7.24 -16.15 -14.33
N SER A 84 7.12 -17.35 -14.89
CA SER A 84 7.19 -18.60 -14.13
C SER A 84 8.59 -18.87 -13.57
N GLN A 85 9.63 -18.58 -14.35
CA GLN A 85 11.02 -18.68 -13.89
C GLN A 85 11.34 -17.64 -12.81
N GLN A 86 10.84 -16.42 -12.94
CA GLN A 86 10.97 -15.38 -11.91
C GLN A 86 10.35 -15.82 -10.59
N LEU A 87 9.18 -16.46 -10.64
CA LEU A 87 8.48 -16.94 -9.44
C LEU A 87 9.24 -18.07 -8.72
N ALA A 88 9.98 -18.89 -9.47
CA ALA A 88 10.83 -19.95 -8.96
C ALA A 88 12.26 -19.49 -8.63
N PHE A 89 12.62 -18.25 -8.99
CA PHE A 89 13.99 -17.74 -8.83
C PHE A 89 14.32 -17.48 -7.36
N ARG A 90 15.56 -17.79 -7.01
CA ARG A 90 16.11 -17.59 -5.68
C ARG A 90 17.41 -16.81 -5.76
N PHE A 91 17.39 -15.59 -5.23
CA PHE A 91 18.57 -14.78 -5.08
C PHE A 91 19.52 -15.43 -4.06
N GLY A 92 20.79 -15.51 -4.44
CA GLY A 92 21.89 -15.95 -3.59
C GLY A 92 22.75 -14.77 -3.16
N PRO A 93 23.48 -14.88 -2.03
CA PRO A 93 24.51 -13.89 -1.71
C PRO A 93 25.56 -13.87 -2.82
N THR A 94 25.98 -12.68 -3.25
CA THR A 94 27.00 -12.51 -4.29
C THR A 94 28.35 -12.16 -3.68
N THR A 95 29.42 -12.41 -4.42
CA THR A 95 30.76 -11.85 -4.16
C THR A 95 31.03 -10.62 -5.01
N ALA A 96 30.24 -10.39 -6.06
CA ALA A 96 30.39 -9.24 -6.95
C ALA A 96 30.25 -7.90 -6.19
N PRO A 97 30.80 -6.80 -6.73
CA PRO A 97 30.58 -5.47 -6.18
C PRO A 97 29.09 -5.14 -6.12
N LEU A 98 28.60 -4.72 -4.95
CA LEU A 98 27.22 -4.27 -4.80
C LEU A 98 27.12 -2.79 -5.17
N THR A 99 26.06 -2.43 -5.87
CA THR A 99 25.74 -1.04 -6.23
C THR A 99 24.65 -0.48 -5.34
N GLN A 100 24.72 0.81 -5.01
CA GLN A 100 23.65 1.46 -4.26
C GLN A 100 22.47 1.79 -5.17
N TYR A 101 21.28 1.34 -4.76
CA TYR A 101 20.03 1.62 -5.43
C TYR A 101 19.28 2.76 -4.74
N VAL A 102 18.90 3.79 -5.48
CA VAL A 102 18.36 5.06 -4.91
C VAL A 102 16.96 5.43 -5.42
N PHE A 103 16.35 4.60 -6.27
CA PHE A 103 15.05 4.92 -6.91
C PHE A 103 13.87 4.46 -6.08
N MET A 104 14.08 3.49 -5.20
CA MET A 104 13.03 2.90 -4.38
C MET A 104 13.41 2.90 -2.92
N GLN A 105 12.38 2.91 -2.08
CA GLN A 105 12.54 2.92 -0.65
C GLN A 105 12.99 1.57 -0.11
N ILE A 106 14.02 1.58 0.73
CA ILE A 106 14.65 0.36 1.28
C ILE A 106 13.71 -0.48 2.17
N GLY A 107 12.67 0.13 2.76
CA GLY A 107 11.82 -0.52 3.78
C GLY A 107 11.24 -1.87 3.35
N TYR A 108 10.82 -2.00 2.08
CA TYR A 108 10.29 -3.27 1.58
C TYR A 108 11.35 -4.38 1.49
N GLY A 109 12.63 -4.02 1.27
CA GLY A 109 13.73 -4.98 1.25
C GLY A 109 13.88 -5.74 2.58
N TYR A 110 13.61 -5.08 3.72
CA TYR A 110 13.61 -5.75 5.03
C TYR A 110 12.44 -6.70 5.21
N ILE A 111 11.28 -6.42 4.61
CA ILE A 111 10.15 -7.35 4.57
C ILE A 111 10.51 -8.58 3.75
N CYS A 112 11.15 -8.41 2.59
CA CYS A 112 11.66 -9.54 1.80
C CYS A 112 12.69 -10.38 2.57
N ALA A 113 13.60 -9.74 3.32
CA ALA A 113 14.57 -10.43 4.17
C ALA A 113 13.89 -11.23 5.29
N LEU A 114 12.87 -10.64 5.94
CA LEU A 114 12.06 -11.34 6.94
C LEU A 114 11.34 -12.54 6.34
N ALA A 115 10.68 -12.37 5.19
CA ALA A 115 9.97 -13.45 4.51
C ALA A 115 10.90 -14.63 4.17
N ARG A 116 12.07 -14.34 3.61
CA ARG A 116 13.09 -15.35 3.31
C ARG A 116 13.61 -16.07 4.55
N SER A 117 13.71 -15.36 5.68
CA SER A 117 14.17 -15.93 6.95
C SER A 117 13.13 -16.88 7.56
N ILE A 118 11.84 -16.57 7.42
CA ILE A 118 10.72 -17.41 7.89
C ILE A 118 10.51 -18.61 6.96
N PHE A 119 10.67 -18.43 5.65
CA PHE A 119 10.44 -19.46 4.63
C PHE A 119 11.72 -19.78 3.83
N PRO A 120 12.78 -20.32 4.45
CA PRO A 120 14.08 -20.51 3.81
C PRO A 120 14.09 -21.60 2.74
N ALA A 121 13.03 -22.40 2.58
CA ALA A 121 12.94 -23.38 1.49
C ALA A 121 12.26 -22.81 0.23
N ALA A 122 11.53 -21.70 0.35
CA ALA A 122 10.77 -21.12 -0.75
C ALA A 122 11.66 -20.22 -1.64
N PRO A 123 11.36 -20.12 -2.95
CA PRO A 123 11.82 -19.00 -3.79
C PRO A 123 11.40 -17.65 -3.20
N ASP A 124 12.13 -16.57 -3.50
CA ASP A 124 11.96 -15.29 -2.79
C ASP A 124 10.57 -14.66 -3.02
N GLY A 125 10.05 -14.69 -4.26
CA GLY A 125 8.70 -14.23 -4.55
C GLY A 125 7.62 -15.04 -3.82
N MET A 126 7.78 -16.36 -3.75
CA MET A 126 6.87 -17.25 -3.01
C MET A 126 6.92 -17.02 -1.50
N ALA A 127 8.11 -16.84 -0.93
CA ALA A 127 8.29 -16.56 0.50
C ALA A 127 7.51 -15.29 0.90
N VAL A 128 7.58 -14.24 0.08
CA VAL A 128 6.84 -12.99 0.30
C VAL A 128 5.33 -13.22 0.21
N ILE A 129 4.85 -13.90 -0.84
CA ILE A 129 3.42 -14.20 -0.99
C ILE A 129 2.90 -14.98 0.21
N TRP A 130 3.63 -16.01 0.66
CA TRP A 130 3.24 -16.79 1.83
C TRP A 130 3.18 -15.95 3.10
N LEU A 131 4.14 -15.05 3.31
CA LEU A 131 4.10 -14.10 4.42
C LEU A 131 2.87 -13.18 4.34
N GLN A 132 2.58 -12.62 3.16
CA GLN A 132 1.42 -11.74 2.95
C GLN A 132 0.10 -12.49 3.20
N VAL A 133 -0.03 -13.72 2.69
CA VAL A 133 -1.21 -14.59 2.92
C VAL A 133 -1.36 -14.89 4.42
N LEU A 134 -0.28 -15.25 5.11
CA LEU A 134 -0.32 -15.52 6.55
C LEU A 134 -0.77 -14.28 7.34
N VAL A 135 -0.22 -13.11 7.02
CA VAL A 135 -0.62 -11.84 7.64
C VAL A 135 -2.10 -11.57 7.33
N HIS A 136 -2.54 -11.67 6.08
CA HIS A 136 -3.94 -11.44 5.68
C HIS A 136 -4.91 -12.33 6.47
N LEU A 137 -4.59 -13.63 6.58
CA LEU A 137 -5.36 -14.60 7.36
C LEU A 137 -5.45 -14.20 8.84
N ALA A 138 -4.32 -13.81 9.44
CA ALA A 138 -4.28 -13.37 10.83
C ALA A 138 -5.11 -12.10 11.07
N LEU A 139 -5.00 -11.09 10.19
CA LEU A 139 -5.77 -9.85 10.28
C LEU A 139 -7.27 -10.10 10.13
N CYS A 140 -7.66 -10.87 9.10
CA CYS A 140 -9.06 -11.18 8.83
C CYS A 140 -9.68 -12.02 9.95
N GLY A 141 -8.98 -13.05 10.41
CA GLY A 141 -9.43 -13.89 11.53
C GLY A 141 -9.60 -13.07 12.82
N TRP A 142 -8.68 -12.14 13.09
CA TRP A 142 -8.80 -11.23 14.22
C TRP A 142 -10.04 -10.34 14.11
N ILE A 143 -10.28 -9.70 12.95
CA ILE A 143 -11.45 -8.83 12.75
C ILE A 143 -12.75 -9.62 12.91
N VAL A 144 -12.87 -10.77 12.26
CA VAL A 144 -14.08 -11.62 12.36
C VAL A 144 -14.34 -12.03 13.81
N SER A 145 -13.29 -12.33 14.60
CA SER A 145 -13.44 -12.66 16.02
C SER A 145 -14.00 -11.53 16.88
N ARG A 146 -13.95 -10.28 16.40
CA ARG A 146 -14.49 -9.09 17.07
C ARG A 146 -15.86 -8.66 16.57
N LEU A 147 -16.31 -9.17 15.43
CA LEU A 147 -17.64 -8.89 14.91
C LEU A 147 -18.67 -9.73 15.69
N SER A 148 -19.58 -9.04 16.36
CA SER A 148 -20.50 -9.66 17.30
C SER A 148 -21.72 -10.29 16.63
N VAL A 149 -22.07 -9.82 15.42
CA VAL A 149 -23.25 -10.28 14.70
C VAL A 149 -22.86 -11.08 13.47
N GLY A 150 -23.49 -12.24 13.30
CA GLY A 150 -23.07 -13.20 12.28
C GLY A 150 -23.09 -12.70 10.84
N TRP A 151 -24.08 -11.89 10.47
CA TRP A 151 -24.13 -11.30 9.13
C TRP A 151 -22.97 -10.32 8.89
N GLN A 152 -22.45 -9.65 9.93
CA GLN A 152 -21.30 -8.74 9.80
C GLN A 152 -20.05 -9.51 9.45
N GLY A 153 -19.85 -10.67 10.11
CA GLY A 153 -18.75 -11.59 9.81
C GLY A 153 -18.80 -12.08 8.36
N TRP A 154 -19.97 -12.54 7.90
CA TRP A 154 -20.17 -12.95 6.51
C TRP A 154 -19.97 -11.80 5.51
N PHE A 155 -20.53 -10.63 5.80
CA PHE A 155 -20.36 -9.45 4.96
C PHE A 155 -18.88 -9.10 4.82
N PHE A 156 -18.13 -9.01 5.93
CA PHE A 156 -16.68 -8.77 5.91
C PHE A 156 -15.94 -9.87 5.13
N TRP A 157 -16.30 -11.13 5.33
CA TRP A 157 -15.61 -12.24 4.68
C TRP A 157 -15.77 -12.20 3.16
N LEU A 158 -16.98 -11.94 2.67
CA LEU A 158 -17.29 -11.88 1.25
C LEU A 158 -16.76 -10.60 0.58
N THR A 159 -16.89 -9.45 1.24
CA THR A 159 -16.56 -8.16 0.64
C THR A 159 -15.08 -7.76 0.79
N TYR A 160 -14.37 -8.34 1.77
CA TYR A 160 -12.94 -8.09 1.98
C TYR A 160 -12.10 -9.38 1.91
N ALA A 161 -12.30 -10.33 2.82
CA ALA A 161 -11.35 -11.42 3.02
C ALA A 161 -11.18 -12.32 1.78
N CYS A 162 -12.29 -12.67 1.12
CA CYS A 162 -12.36 -13.50 -0.08
C CYS A 162 -12.54 -12.69 -1.38
N ASN A 163 -12.53 -11.37 -1.29
CA ASN A 163 -12.79 -10.53 -2.46
C ASN A 163 -11.66 -10.70 -3.49
N PRO A 164 -11.96 -11.04 -4.76
CA PRO A 164 -10.95 -11.27 -5.80
C PRO A 164 -9.95 -10.12 -5.96
N VAL A 165 -10.42 -8.86 -5.87
CA VAL A 165 -9.56 -7.67 -5.97
C VAL A 165 -8.59 -7.61 -4.80
N ILE A 166 -9.05 -7.95 -3.60
CA ILE A 166 -8.19 -7.99 -2.40
C ILE A 166 -7.18 -9.11 -2.52
N ILE A 167 -7.62 -10.33 -2.87
CA ILE A 167 -6.75 -11.50 -3.02
C ILE A 167 -5.67 -11.29 -4.08
N GLN A 168 -5.99 -10.59 -5.17
CA GLN A 168 -5.01 -10.22 -6.19
C GLN A 168 -3.83 -9.47 -5.55
N PHE A 169 -4.08 -8.53 -4.64
CA PHE A 169 -3.02 -7.77 -3.95
C PHE A 169 -2.38 -8.52 -2.78
N VAL A 170 -3.10 -9.44 -2.12
CA VAL A 170 -2.54 -10.36 -1.12
C VAL A 170 -1.48 -11.26 -1.75
N THR A 171 -1.70 -11.68 -3.00
CA THR A 171 -0.80 -12.55 -3.77
C THR A 171 0.15 -11.77 -4.67
N TYR A 172 0.12 -10.44 -4.61
CA TYR A 172 1.04 -9.57 -5.34
C TYR A 172 2.26 -9.28 -4.47
N ASP A 173 3.40 -9.84 -4.87
CA ASP A 173 4.69 -9.86 -4.16
C ASP A 173 5.41 -8.49 -4.11
N PHE A 174 4.65 -7.43 -3.78
CA PHE A 174 5.12 -6.05 -3.71
C PHE A 174 4.61 -5.33 -2.45
N TYR A 175 5.14 -4.12 -2.21
CA TYR A 175 4.86 -3.37 -0.98
C TYR A 175 3.39 -2.91 -0.80
N TYR A 176 2.55 -3.03 -1.84
CA TYR A 176 1.18 -2.53 -1.78
C TYR A 176 0.33 -3.18 -0.68
N PHE A 177 0.48 -4.50 -0.47
CA PHE A 177 -0.26 -5.23 0.56
C PHE A 177 -0.11 -4.61 1.96
N TRP A 178 1.10 -4.16 2.30
CA TRP A 178 1.45 -3.73 3.65
C TRP A 178 0.77 -2.42 4.08
N GLN A 179 0.13 -1.71 3.15
CA GLN A 179 -0.76 -0.58 3.46
C GLN A 179 -1.96 -0.95 4.33
N VAL A 180 -2.30 -2.24 4.42
CA VAL A 180 -3.39 -2.69 5.28
C VAL A 180 -3.08 -2.52 6.76
N ILE A 181 -1.81 -2.51 7.16
CA ILE A 181 -1.44 -2.57 8.59
C ILE A 181 -1.95 -1.35 9.38
N PRO A 182 -1.71 -0.08 8.96
CA PRO A 182 -2.25 1.07 9.68
C PRO A 182 -3.79 1.07 9.70
N SER A 183 -4.43 0.66 8.60
CA SER A 183 -5.89 0.53 8.52
C SER A 183 -6.44 -0.54 9.47
N PHE A 184 -5.77 -1.67 9.57
CA PHE A 184 -6.12 -2.72 10.53
C PHE A 184 -6.00 -2.17 11.95
N MET A 185 -4.89 -1.51 12.28
CA MET A 185 -4.68 -0.90 13.59
C MET A 185 -5.76 0.14 13.93
N LEU A 186 -6.20 0.91 12.93
CA LEU A 186 -7.32 1.83 13.06
C LEU A 186 -8.62 1.07 13.37
N VAL A 187 -8.96 0.04 12.58
CA VAL A 187 -10.16 -0.79 12.76
C VAL A 187 -10.19 -1.43 14.14
N ILE A 188 -9.09 -2.03 14.60
CA ILE A 188 -9.07 -2.68 15.91
C ILE A 188 -9.31 -1.67 17.04
N CYS A 189 -8.77 -0.45 16.93
CA CYS A 189 -9.01 0.62 17.88
C CYS A 189 -10.48 1.06 17.89
N LEU A 190 -11.12 1.13 16.72
CA LEU A 190 -12.54 1.45 16.57
C LEU A 190 -13.45 0.33 17.08
N LEU A 191 -13.03 -0.93 16.98
CA LEU A 191 -13.67 -2.10 17.59
C LEU A 191 -13.41 -2.21 19.11
N GLY A 192 -12.80 -1.19 19.71
CA GLY A 192 -12.62 -1.09 21.17
C GLY A 192 -11.41 -1.82 21.72
N TRP A 193 -10.45 -2.24 20.88
CA TRP A 193 -9.17 -2.73 21.36
C TRP A 193 -8.44 -1.63 22.14
N ARG A 194 -7.97 -1.98 23.34
CA ARG A 194 -7.27 -1.08 24.25
C ARG A 194 -5.88 -1.65 24.53
N GLY A 195 -4.97 -1.48 23.58
CA GLY A 195 -3.58 -1.89 23.71
C GLY A 195 -2.93 -1.35 24.99
N ARG A 196 -2.17 -2.20 25.67
CA ARG A 196 -1.23 -1.81 26.74
C ARG A 196 -0.01 -1.08 26.13
N ALA A 197 0.69 -0.28 26.94
CA ALA A 197 1.87 0.46 26.51
C ALA A 197 2.98 -0.43 25.90
N ILE A 198 3.13 -1.67 26.39
CA ILE A 198 4.11 -2.64 25.87
C ILE A 198 3.94 -2.93 24.38
N TRP A 199 2.71 -2.82 23.84
CA TRP A 199 2.48 -3.00 22.42
C TRP A 199 3.13 -1.91 21.58
N GLY A 200 3.45 -0.75 22.15
CA GLY A 200 4.20 0.31 21.46
C GLY A 200 5.61 -0.11 21.09
N LEU A 201 6.21 -1.04 21.85
CA LEU A 201 7.52 -1.63 21.52
C LEU A 201 7.47 -2.47 20.24
N LEU A 202 6.31 -3.07 19.94
CA LEU A 202 6.11 -3.85 18.71
C LEU A 202 5.63 -2.96 17.56
N TRP A 203 4.64 -2.10 17.83
CA TRP A 203 4.01 -1.29 16.80
C TRP A 203 4.87 -0.12 16.33
N GLY A 204 5.65 0.50 17.21
CA GLY A 204 6.53 1.61 16.85
C GLY A 204 7.50 1.25 15.73
N PRO A 205 8.34 0.21 15.90
CA PRO A 205 9.22 -0.25 14.83
C PRO A 205 8.49 -0.68 13.56
N LEU A 206 7.34 -1.34 13.68
CA LEU A 206 6.56 -1.71 12.49
C LEU A 206 6.08 -0.47 11.72
N LEU A 207 5.54 0.54 12.42
CA LEU A 207 5.11 1.80 11.80
C LEU A 207 6.30 2.55 11.17
N GLY A 208 7.45 2.62 11.85
CA GLY A 208 8.67 3.20 11.28
C GLY A 208 9.10 2.48 9.99
N LEU A 209 9.01 1.15 9.95
CA LEU A 209 9.32 0.37 8.75
C LEU A 209 8.32 0.62 7.62
N LEU A 210 7.03 0.74 7.92
CA LEU A 210 5.98 1.06 6.96
C LEU A 210 6.14 2.47 6.38
N PHE A 211 6.48 3.45 7.22
CA PHE A 211 6.82 4.81 6.80
C PHE A 211 8.01 4.80 5.84
N VAL A 212 9.10 4.12 6.20
CA VAL A 212 10.30 4.02 5.34
C VAL A 212 9.95 3.35 4.02
N MET A 213 9.17 2.27 4.05
CA MET A 213 8.71 1.57 2.85
C MET A 213 7.83 2.46 1.96
N ARG A 214 6.93 3.25 2.56
CA ARG A 214 5.99 4.11 1.83
C ARG A 214 5.64 5.38 2.64
N PRO A 215 6.38 6.49 2.45
CA PRO A 215 6.15 7.72 3.19
C PRO A 215 4.75 8.32 3.01
N SER A 216 4.05 7.98 1.92
CA SER A 216 2.68 8.43 1.68
C SER A 216 1.67 7.92 2.73
N MET A 217 2.05 6.94 3.58
CA MET A 217 1.25 6.45 4.71
C MET A 217 1.29 7.37 5.93
N LEU A 218 2.14 8.39 5.95
CA LEU A 218 2.38 9.25 7.14
C LEU A 218 1.08 9.81 7.74
N LEU A 219 0.11 10.20 6.90
CA LEU A 219 -1.17 10.72 7.38
C LEU A 219 -1.99 9.65 8.12
N ALA A 220 -2.03 8.41 7.63
CA ALA A 220 -2.71 7.29 8.28
C ALA A 220 -2.06 6.94 9.62
N GLU A 221 -0.73 6.92 9.68
CA GLU A 221 0.02 6.67 10.91
C GLU A 221 -0.15 7.79 11.94
N SER A 222 -0.15 9.04 11.47
CA SER A 222 -0.43 10.22 12.31
C SER A 222 -1.84 10.17 12.88
N TRP A 223 -2.83 9.81 12.05
CA TRP A 223 -4.22 9.66 12.51
C TRP A 223 -4.37 8.56 13.56
N LEU A 224 -3.69 7.43 13.38
CA LEU A 224 -3.64 6.35 14.36
C LEU A 224 -3.07 6.83 15.71
N ALA A 225 -1.96 7.59 15.69
CA ALA A 225 -1.38 8.17 16.90
C ALA A 225 -2.37 9.13 17.61
N LEU A 226 -3.07 9.98 16.85
CA LEU A 226 -4.10 10.89 17.39
C LEU A 226 -5.25 10.12 18.05
N ILE A 227 -5.67 8.98 17.48
CA ILE A 227 -6.70 8.13 18.10
C ILE A 227 -6.21 7.55 19.43
N TRP A 228 -4.97 7.09 19.52
CA TRP A 228 -4.42 6.61 20.79
C TRP A 228 -4.35 7.71 21.85
N LEU A 229 -3.98 8.93 21.46
CA LEU A 229 -4.04 10.10 22.35
C LEU A 229 -5.47 10.36 22.84
N ARG A 230 -6.45 10.38 21.93
CA ARG A 230 -7.87 10.53 22.25
C ARG A 230 -8.38 9.43 23.19
N GLN A 231 -7.91 8.21 23.03
CA GLN A 231 -8.24 7.06 23.90
C GLN A 231 -7.52 7.08 25.26
N ARG A 232 -6.88 8.21 25.64
CA ARG A 232 -6.10 8.37 26.86
C ARG A 232 -4.96 7.35 26.97
N ARG A 233 -4.29 7.07 25.84
CA ARG A 233 -3.11 6.19 25.75
C ARG A 233 -1.84 6.95 25.33
N PRO A 234 -1.47 8.06 26.00
CA PRO A 234 -0.33 8.86 25.59
C PRO A 234 1.00 8.11 25.66
N VAL A 235 1.16 7.16 26.59
CA VAL A 235 2.38 6.35 26.69
C VAL A 235 2.54 5.40 25.50
N LEU A 236 1.47 4.73 25.07
CA LEU A 236 1.49 3.87 23.88
C LEU A 236 1.84 4.70 22.63
N ALA A 237 1.17 5.84 22.47
CA ALA A 237 1.42 6.75 21.35
C ALA A 237 2.85 7.28 21.37
N GLY A 238 3.32 7.77 22.52
CA GLY A 238 4.66 8.30 22.70
C GLY A 238 5.74 7.27 22.38
N ILE A 239 5.67 6.07 22.97
CA ILE A 239 6.64 4.98 22.68
C ILE A 239 6.62 4.62 21.19
N SER A 240 5.42 4.44 20.61
CA SER A 240 5.30 4.03 19.20
C SER A 240 5.87 5.09 18.26
N VAL A 241 5.51 6.36 18.46
CA VAL A 241 5.99 7.48 17.63
C VAL A 241 7.49 7.65 17.79
N THR A 242 8.03 7.63 19.01
CA THR A 242 9.47 7.76 19.24
C THR A 242 10.24 6.64 18.54
N LEU A 243 9.83 5.39 18.70
CA LEU A 243 10.50 4.26 18.04
C LEU A 243 10.34 4.30 16.53
N ALA A 244 9.18 4.69 16.01
CA ALA A 244 8.95 4.88 14.57
C ALA A 244 9.86 5.96 14.00
N LEU A 245 10.00 7.11 14.70
CA LEU A 245 10.89 8.20 14.30
C LEU A 245 12.36 7.80 14.37
N LEU A 246 12.80 7.10 15.41
CA LEU A 246 14.17 6.62 15.53
C LEU A 246 14.51 5.63 14.41
N LEU A 247 13.62 4.67 14.15
CA LEU A 247 13.81 3.71 13.07
C LEU A 247 13.76 4.39 11.70
N GLY A 248 12.81 5.30 11.51
CA GLY A 248 12.69 6.11 10.31
C GLY A 248 13.95 6.94 10.06
N ALA A 249 14.43 7.69 11.05
CA ALA A 249 15.65 8.47 10.94
C ALA A 249 16.88 7.60 10.64
N TRP A 250 16.92 6.38 11.17
CA TRP A 250 18.03 5.45 10.92
C TRP A 250 17.99 4.81 9.52
N LEU A 251 16.81 4.39 9.05
CA LEU A 251 16.66 3.65 7.79
C LEU A 251 16.36 4.53 6.57
N TYR A 252 15.80 5.73 6.77
CA TYR A 252 15.31 6.57 5.68
C TYR A 252 16.46 7.03 4.79
N GLN A 253 16.35 6.71 3.52
CA GLN A 253 17.22 7.21 2.47
C GLN A 253 16.38 8.08 1.54
N PRO A 254 16.84 9.29 1.18
CA PRO A 254 16.16 10.09 0.19
C PRO A 254 16.18 9.35 -1.14
N VAL A 255 14.99 9.03 -1.65
CA VAL A 255 14.83 8.50 -3.00
C VAL A 255 14.90 9.63 -4.01
N THR A 256 15.52 9.35 -5.15
CA THR A 256 15.60 10.29 -6.28
C THR A 256 14.30 10.37 -7.08
N SER A 257 13.25 9.65 -6.67
CA SER A 257 11.98 9.63 -7.39
C SER A 257 11.36 11.02 -7.50
N VAL A 258 11.07 11.43 -8.72
CA VAL A 258 10.57 12.76 -9.03
C VAL A 258 9.08 12.88 -8.70
N VAL A 259 8.70 13.70 -7.70
CA VAL A 259 7.29 13.97 -7.36
C VAL A 259 6.49 14.45 -8.58
N TRP A 260 7.08 15.33 -9.40
CA TRP A 260 6.47 15.87 -10.61
C TRP A 260 6.17 14.82 -11.69
N ARG A 261 6.88 13.68 -11.69
CA ARG A 261 6.54 12.53 -12.56
C ARG A 261 5.15 12.00 -12.23
N VAL A 262 4.87 11.81 -10.94
CA VAL A 262 3.57 11.31 -10.48
C VAL A 262 2.47 12.33 -10.75
N VAL A 263 2.71 13.62 -10.48
CA VAL A 263 1.75 14.69 -10.76
C VAL A 263 1.42 14.76 -12.26
N TYR A 264 2.45 14.72 -13.12
CA TYR A 264 2.26 14.77 -14.57
C TYR A 264 1.47 13.56 -15.09
N LEU A 265 1.78 12.35 -14.62
CA LEU A 265 1.00 11.15 -14.94
C LEU A 265 -0.47 11.32 -14.50
N GLY A 266 -0.71 11.86 -13.30
CA GLY A 266 -2.05 12.04 -12.75
C GLY A 266 -2.94 13.02 -13.52
N ILE A 267 -2.38 13.88 -14.38
CA ILE A 267 -3.15 14.71 -15.32
C ILE A 267 -3.99 13.82 -16.25
N ALA A 268 -3.45 12.67 -16.66
CA ALA A 268 -4.08 11.71 -17.56
C ALA A 268 -5.21 10.88 -16.92
N ALA A 269 -5.58 11.15 -15.66
CA ALA A 269 -6.67 10.45 -14.98
C ALA A 269 -8.01 10.60 -15.69
N TYR A 270 -8.25 11.68 -16.42
CA TYR A 270 -9.47 11.88 -17.20
C TYR A 270 -9.08 12.46 -18.54
N HIS A 271 -9.87 12.20 -19.58
CA HIS A 271 -9.59 12.73 -20.90
C HIS A 271 -9.40 14.25 -20.87
N ASN A 272 -8.33 14.72 -21.51
CA ASN A 272 -7.91 16.12 -21.58
C ASN A 272 -6.94 16.30 -22.78
N PRO A 273 -6.69 17.53 -23.26
CA PRO A 273 -5.88 17.77 -24.47
C PRO A 273 -4.36 17.70 -24.25
N TYR A 274 -3.88 17.50 -23.02
CA TYR A 274 -2.45 17.54 -22.69
C TYR A 274 -1.83 16.15 -22.58
N GLN A 275 -2.57 15.19 -22.02
CA GLN A 275 -2.13 13.82 -21.86
C GLN A 275 -3.31 12.85 -21.73
N ASP A 276 -3.29 11.77 -22.47
CA ASP A 276 -4.36 10.77 -22.54
C ASP A 276 -3.98 9.40 -21.96
N ASN A 277 -2.71 9.23 -21.55
CA ASN A 277 -2.19 7.94 -21.12
C ASN A 277 -1.63 7.97 -19.69
N LEU A 278 -2.28 7.24 -18.78
CA LEU A 278 -1.79 7.00 -17.41
C LEU A 278 -0.74 5.87 -17.42
N SER A 279 0.39 6.12 -18.07
CA SER A 279 1.48 5.15 -18.23
C SER A 279 2.83 5.85 -18.19
N ASP A 280 3.84 5.18 -17.62
CA ASP A 280 5.24 5.63 -17.64
C ASP A 280 5.76 5.91 -19.07
N ARG A 281 5.15 5.31 -20.10
CA ARG A 281 5.48 5.63 -21.50
C ARG A 281 5.24 7.10 -21.85
N ALA A 282 4.26 7.75 -21.22
CA ALA A 282 4.01 9.17 -21.44
C ALA A 282 5.16 10.06 -20.95
N ILE A 283 5.83 9.64 -19.87
CA ILE A 283 7.01 10.30 -19.31
C ILE A 283 8.22 10.13 -20.24
N VAL A 284 8.42 8.91 -20.76
CA VAL A 284 9.47 8.61 -21.76
C VAL A 284 9.28 9.46 -23.01
N ASN A 285 8.06 9.48 -23.55
CA ASN A 285 7.74 10.26 -24.74
C ASN A 285 7.99 11.76 -24.51
N LEU A 286 7.58 12.30 -23.36
CA LEU A 286 7.84 13.71 -23.02
C LEU A 286 9.34 14.00 -22.96
N TYR A 287 10.12 13.13 -22.33
CA TYR A 287 11.57 13.30 -22.23
C TYR A 287 12.24 13.27 -23.60
N GLU A 288 11.88 12.30 -24.45
CA GLU A 288 12.40 12.15 -25.81
C GLU A 288 12.04 13.35 -26.68
N GLN A 289 10.80 13.83 -26.60
CA GLN A 289 10.36 15.02 -27.33
C GLN A 289 11.11 16.29 -26.92
N GLN A 290 11.42 16.45 -25.63
CA GLN A 290 12.08 17.65 -25.10
C GLN A 290 13.61 17.63 -25.23
N THR A 291 14.21 16.45 -25.37
CA THR A 291 15.68 16.30 -25.37
C THR A 291 16.25 15.73 -26.65
N GLY A 292 15.43 15.08 -27.49
CA GLY A 292 15.88 14.31 -28.65
C GLY A 292 16.64 13.02 -28.29
N LYS A 293 16.68 12.62 -27.02
CA LYS A 293 17.43 11.45 -26.53
C LYS A 293 16.49 10.36 -26.03
N ALA A 294 16.74 9.12 -26.47
CA ALA A 294 16.02 7.95 -25.97
C ALA A 294 16.20 7.79 -24.46
N MET A 295 15.11 7.53 -23.75
CA MET A 295 15.16 7.21 -22.32
C MET A 295 15.11 5.69 -22.15
N VAL A 296 16.19 5.10 -21.66
CA VAL A 296 16.19 3.68 -21.32
C VAL A 296 15.52 3.53 -19.96
N ASN A 297 14.36 2.85 -19.91
CA ASN A 297 13.50 2.71 -18.72
C ASN A 297 14.14 2.09 -17.46
N ALA A 298 15.42 1.73 -17.51
CA ALA A 298 16.17 1.08 -16.43
C ALA A 298 17.46 1.81 -16.05
N THR A 299 17.84 2.92 -16.70
CA THR A 299 19.09 3.59 -16.35
C THR A 299 18.93 4.31 -15.03
N SER A 300 19.60 3.77 -14.02
CA SER A 300 19.77 4.33 -12.69
C SER A 300 20.65 5.61 -12.69
N ASP A 301 20.61 6.41 -13.76
CA ASP A 301 21.44 7.60 -13.93
C ASP A 301 20.79 8.82 -13.23
N PRO A 302 21.39 9.35 -12.15
CA PRO A 302 20.87 10.52 -11.44
C PRO A 302 20.76 11.77 -12.32
N ALA A 303 21.58 11.90 -13.36
CA ALA A 303 21.53 13.04 -14.27
C ALA A 303 20.28 13.03 -15.14
N VAL A 304 19.85 11.83 -15.58
CA VAL A 304 18.60 11.65 -16.34
C VAL A 304 17.40 11.98 -15.46
N GLU A 305 17.33 11.47 -14.23
CA GLU A 305 16.24 11.79 -13.30
C GLU A 305 16.16 13.27 -12.95
N THR A 306 17.30 13.92 -12.70
CA THR A 306 17.33 15.36 -12.40
C THR A 306 16.78 16.18 -13.58
N ARG A 307 17.15 15.81 -14.80
CA ARG A 307 16.64 16.46 -16.01
C ARG A 307 15.15 16.19 -16.21
N LEU A 308 14.72 14.95 -15.98
CA LEU A 308 13.32 14.56 -16.04
C LEU A 308 12.47 15.32 -15.03
N ALA A 309 12.99 15.57 -13.83
CA ALA A 309 12.34 16.39 -12.81
C ALA A 309 12.06 17.81 -13.29
N VAL A 310 13.04 18.43 -13.93
CA VAL A 310 12.89 19.77 -14.49
C VAL A 310 11.86 19.79 -15.63
N ILE A 311 11.92 18.81 -16.53
CA ILE A 311 10.99 18.70 -17.67
C ILE A 311 9.55 18.50 -17.20
N THR A 312 9.31 17.53 -16.33
CA THR A 312 7.96 17.22 -15.81
C THR A 312 7.41 18.37 -14.97
N HIS A 313 8.24 19.01 -14.13
CA HIS A 313 7.84 20.20 -13.38
C HIS A 313 7.37 21.34 -14.30
N ARG A 314 8.15 21.67 -15.34
CA ARG A 314 7.80 22.72 -16.30
C ARG A 314 6.51 22.40 -17.05
N ALA A 315 6.34 21.15 -17.49
CA ALA A 315 5.14 20.71 -18.18
C ALA A 315 3.90 20.82 -17.29
N VAL A 316 3.98 20.35 -16.03
CA VAL A 316 2.89 20.48 -15.04
C VAL A 316 2.55 21.95 -14.81
N LEU A 317 3.54 22.81 -14.59
CA LEU A 317 3.32 24.23 -14.33
C LEU A 317 2.65 24.92 -15.53
N HIS A 318 3.08 24.61 -16.75
CA HIS A 318 2.48 25.12 -17.97
C HIS A 318 0.99 24.74 -18.09
N ILE A 319 0.66 23.46 -17.83
CA ILE A 319 -0.72 22.97 -17.87
C ILE A 319 -1.55 23.63 -16.77
N ALA A 320 -1.01 23.75 -15.55
CA ALA A 320 -1.72 24.37 -14.42
C ALA A 320 -2.04 25.85 -14.66
N GLN A 321 -1.16 26.58 -15.35
CA GLN A 321 -1.41 27.97 -15.74
C GLN A 321 -2.46 28.09 -16.84
N LYS A 322 -2.50 27.14 -17.78
CA LYS A 322 -3.41 27.17 -18.93
C LYS A 322 -4.80 26.63 -18.62
N ASP A 323 -4.90 25.61 -17.77
CA ASP A 323 -6.15 24.95 -17.40
C ASP A 323 -6.14 24.49 -15.91
N PRO A 324 -6.30 25.42 -14.96
CA PRO A 324 -6.30 25.10 -13.53
C PRO A 324 -7.51 24.25 -13.12
N LEU A 325 -8.62 24.33 -13.85
CA LEU A 325 -9.84 23.58 -13.57
C LEU A 325 -9.66 22.08 -13.81
N LEU A 326 -8.76 21.68 -14.71
CA LEU A 326 -8.37 20.29 -14.89
C LEU A 326 -7.84 19.66 -13.58
N PHE A 327 -6.96 20.37 -12.86
CA PHE A 327 -6.41 19.88 -11.59
C PHE A 327 -7.48 19.78 -10.52
N LEU A 328 -8.35 20.80 -10.41
CA LEU A 328 -9.46 20.77 -9.46
C LEU A 328 -10.43 19.62 -9.76
N LYS A 329 -10.81 19.43 -11.04
CA LYS A 329 -11.65 18.32 -11.50
C LYS A 329 -11.04 16.98 -11.08
N ASN A 330 -9.77 16.76 -11.42
CA ASN A 330 -9.08 15.52 -11.10
C ASN A 330 -9.02 15.32 -9.57
N ALA A 331 -8.64 16.34 -8.80
CA ALA A 331 -8.57 16.26 -7.34
C ALA A 331 -9.91 15.89 -6.71
N VAL A 332 -11.02 16.51 -7.14
CA VAL A 332 -12.37 16.21 -6.64
C VAL A 332 -12.76 14.78 -6.99
N CYS A 333 -12.67 14.39 -8.26
CA CYS A 333 -13.07 13.05 -8.69
C CYS A 333 -12.20 11.96 -8.04
N ASN A 334 -10.89 12.15 -7.97
CA ASN A 334 -9.95 11.24 -7.31
C ASN A 334 -10.26 11.10 -5.82
N THR A 335 -10.55 12.21 -5.12
CA THR A 335 -10.91 12.18 -3.71
C THR A 335 -12.20 11.42 -3.47
N LEU A 336 -13.22 11.63 -4.32
CA LEU A 336 -14.47 10.87 -4.25
C LEU A 336 -14.26 9.38 -4.54
N GLN A 337 -13.42 9.05 -5.54
CA GLN A 337 -13.09 7.66 -5.85
C GLN A 337 -12.40 6.93 -4.71
N ALA A 338 -11.72 7.62 -3.79
CA ALA A 338 -11.18 7.01 -2.58
C ALA A 338 -12.25 6.38 -1.67
N PHE A 339 -13.52 6.77 -1.84
CA PHE A 339 -14.69 6.19 -1.16
C PHE A 339 -15.38 5.08 -1.97
N SER A 340 -14.73 4.57 -3.02
CA SER A 340 -15.25 3.55 -3.93
C SER A 340 -14.21 2.44 -4.16
N VAL A 341 -14.27 1.74 -5.29
CA VAL A 341 -13.23 0.79 -5.71
C VAL A 341 -11.97 1.47 -6.24
N GLY A 342 -11.99 2.79 -6.48
CA GLY A 342 -10.86 3.56 -7.00
C GLY A 342 -10.91 3.81 -8.49
N TYR A 343 -9.80 4.29 -9.05
CA TYR A 343 -9.66 4.58 -10.47
C TYR A 343 -9.29 3.34 -11.28
N VAL A 344 -10.10 2.96 -12.26
CA VAL A 344 -9.86 1.81 -13.13
C VAL A 344 -9.12 2.25 -14.38
N VAL A 345 -7.82 1.91 -14.45
CA VAL A 345 -6.97 2.18 -15.61
C VAL A 345 -7.50 1.41 -16.82
N GLY A 346 -7.73 2.13 -17.93
CA GLY A 346 -8.33 1.56 -19.15
C GLY A 346 -9.85 1.35 -19.09
N GLY A 347 -10.51 1.69 -17.98
CA GLY A 347 -11.97 1.57 -17.82
C GLY A 347 -12.80 2.65 -18.56
N GLY A 348 -12.13 3.70 -19.03
CA GLY A 348 -12.75 4.86 -19.67
C GLY A 348 -13.39 5.84 -18.68
N ASP A 349 -13.64 7.07 -19.13
CA ASP A 349 -14.13 8.16 -18.30
C ASP A 349 -15.50 7.85 -17.66
N ARG A 350 -16.42 7.23 -18.42
CA ARG A 350 -17.78 6.92 -17.93
C ARG A 350 -17.75 6.03 -16.70
N LEU A 351 -16.95 4.97 -16.71
CA LEU A 351 -16.80 4.09 -15.56
C LEU A 351 -16.19 4.85 -14.39
N ASN A 352 -15.11 5.61 -14.62
CA ASN A 352 -14.44 6.33 -13.56
C ASN A 352 -15.32 7.43 -12.92
N TYR A 353 -16.15 8.11 -13.71
CA TYR A 353 -17.17 9.03 -13.19
C TYR A 353 -18.28 8.32 -12.42
N ALA A 354 -18.74 7.15 -12.87
CA ALA A 354 -19.70 6.35 -12.11
C ALA A 354 -19.13 5.89 -10.76
N LEU A 355 -17.83 5.55 -10.71
CA LEU A 355 -17.13 5.20 -9.47
C LEU A 355 -16.95 6.41 -8.55
N ALA A 356 -16.65 7.60 -9.09
CA ALA A 356 -16.63 8.84 -8.32
C ALA A 356 -18.01 9.15 -7.72
N LEU A 357 -19.09 8.97 -8.49
CA LEU A 357 -20.46 9.13 -8.01
C LEU A 357 -20.81 8.11 -6.91
N LEU A 358 -20.43 6.84 -7.09
CA LEU A 358 -20.58 5.82 -6.05
C LEU A 358 -19.83 6.23 -4.77
N GLY A 359 -18.61 6.73 -4.91
CA GLY A 359 -17.81 7.25 -3.80
C GLY A 359 -18.49 8.43 -3.08
N LEU A 360 -19.13 9.34 -3.83
CA LEU A 360 -19.94 10.42 -3.25
C LEU A 360 -21.11 9.87 -2.43
N VAL A 361 -21.82 8.86 -2.95
CA VAL A 361 -22.92 8.20 -2.21
C VAL A 361 -22.40 7.55 -0.93
N VAL A 362 -21.28 6.82 -1.00
CA VAL A 362 -20.66 6.20 0.19
C VAL A 362 -20.25 7.27 1.21
N LEU A 363 -19.56 8.33 0.77
CA LEU A 363 -19.18 9.45 1.63
C LEU A 363 -20.41 10.08 2.30
N TYR A 364 -21.46 10.37 1.52
CA TYR A 364 -22.71 10.90 2.05
C TYR A 364 -23.32 10.00 3.12
N LEU A 365 -23.39 8.68 2.88
CA LEU A 365 -23.88 7.72 3.87
C LEU A 365 -23.02 7.73 5.14
N LEU A 366 -21.69 7.71 5.01
CA LEU A 366 -20.80 7.77 6.17
C LEU A 366 -21.01 9.05 7.00
N LEU A 367 -21.16 10.20 6.34
CA LEU A 367 -21.47 11.46 7.02
C LEU A 367 -22.86 11.43 7.67
N ARG A 368 -23.87 10.92 6.97
CA ARG A 368 -25.27 10.81 7.44
C ARG A 368 -25.39 9.93 8.70
N TYR A 369 -24.59 8.86 8.78
CA TYR A 369 -24.52 7.93 9.90
C TYR A 369 -23.37 8.26 10.89
N ARG A 370 -22.79 9.47 10.79
CA ARG A 370 -21.77 10.02 11.70
C ARG A 370 -20.52 9.13 11.86
N GLN A 371 -20.12 8.44 10.79
CA GLN A 371 -18.93 7.58 10.73
C GLN A 371 -17.66 8.38 10.41
N LEU A 372 -17.43 9.51 11.10
CA LEU A 372 -16.37 10.47 10.78
C LEU A 372 -14.96 9.87 10.91
N GLU A 373 -14.74 8.99 11.88
CA GLU A 373 -13.45 8.32 12.06
C GLU A 373 -13.05 7.46 10.86
N TYR A 374 -14.02 6.83 10.18
CA TYR A 374 -13.78 6.10 8.95
C TYR A 374 -13.52 7.04 7.78
N VAL A 375 -14.26 8.16 7.68
CA VAL A 375 -14.04 9.17 6.63
C VAL A 375 -12.61 9.72 6.72
N ILE A 376 -12.18 10.14 7.90
CA ILE A 376 -10.82 10.65 8.12
C ILE A 376 -9.80 9.54 7.90
N GLY A 377 -10.07 8.32 8.36
CA GLY A 377 -9.18 7.18 8.13
C GLY A 377 -8.93 6.88 6.66
N ILE A 378 -10.00 6.82 5.85
CA ILE A 378 -9.92 6.61 4.39
C ILE A 378 -9.09 7.74 3.76
N LEU A 379 -9.43 9.00 4.06
CA LEU A 379 -8.66 10.14 3.55
C LEU A 379 -7.21 10.13 4.02
N ALA A 380 -6.91 9.69 5.24
CA ALA A 380 -5.54 9.62 5.75
C ALA A 380 -4.71 8.55 5.01
N THR A 381 -5.33 7.49 4.49
CA THR A 381 -4.62 6.45 3.71
C THR A 381 -4.26 6.88 2.28
N VAL A 382 -5.00 7.83 1.71
CA VAL A 382 -4.89 8.18 0.28
C VAL A 382 -4.70 9.68 -0.01
N GLY A 383 -4.90 10.54 1.00
CA GLY A 383 -4.95 12.00 0.88
C GLY A 383 -3.60 12.63 0.53
N THR A 384 -2.50 11.92 0.77
CA THR A 384 -1.17 12.37 0.38
C THR A 384 -0.94 12.38 -1.13
N PHE A 385 -1.76 11.66 -1.91
CA PHE A 385 -1.59 11.57 -3.38
C PHE A 385 -2.87 11.83 -4.19
N THR A 386 -4.07 11.58 -3.66
CA THR A 386 -5.33 11.78 -4.40
C THR A 386 -5.55 13.18 -5.00
N PRO A 387 -5.05 14.28 -4.42
CA PRO A 387 -5.19 15.61 -5.05
C PRO A 387 -4.50 15.72 -6.41
N TYR A 388 -3.48 14.89 -6.70
CA TYR A 388 -2.67 15.02 -7.91
C TYR A 388 -2.44 13.70 -8.66
N TYR A 389 -2.90 12.56 -8.13
CA TYR A 389 -2.81 11.25 -8.77
C TYR A 389 -4.04 10.40 -8.48
N PRO A 390 -4.62 9.69 -9.47
CA PRO A 390 -5.82 8.89 -9.27
C PRO A 390 -5.57 7.71 -8.32
N PRO A 391 -6.51 7.40 -7.41
CA PRO A 391 -6.36 6.29 -6.48
C PRO A 391 -6.63 4.96 -7.18
N ILE A 392 -5.63 4.48 -7.91
CA ILE A 392 -5.68 3.14 -8.51
C ILE A 392 -5.78 2.06 -7.42
N PRO A 393 -6.38 0.89 -7.70
CA PRO A 393 -6.63 -0.14 -6.71
C PRO A 393 -5.44 -0.53 -5.84
N ALA A 394 -4.25 -0.61 -6.43
CA ALA A 394 -3.01 -0.91 -5.69
C ALA A 394 -2.70 0.11 -4.59
N TYR A 395 -3.00 1.40 -4.84
CA TYR A 395 -2.74 2.49 -3.88
C TYR A 395 -3.87 2.68 -2.87
N MET A 396 -5.02 2.05 -3.12
CA MET A 396 -6.16 2.02 -2.21
C MET A 396 -6.18 0.80 -1.29
N TYR A 397 -5.21 -0.10 -1.40
CA TYR A 397 -5.29 -1.38 -0.70
C TYR A 397 -5.55 -1.23 0.82
N GLY A 398 -4.87 -0.28 1.47
CA GLY A 398 -5.15 0.04 2.87
C GLY A 398 -6.55 0.62 3.10
N ALA A 399 -7.08 1.42 2.17
CA ALA A 399 -8.41 2.03 2.28
C ALA A 399 -9.54 1.00 2.18
N TYR A 400 -9.37 -0.09 1.41
CA TYR A 400 -10.43 -1.09 1.22
C TYR A 400 -10.91 -1.73 2.52
N LEU A 401 -9.98 -1.99 3.46
CA LEU A 401 -10.35 -2.50 4.77
C LEU A 401 -11.25 -1.51 5.52
N LEU A 402 -10.90 -0.22 5.49
CA LEU A 402 -11.68 0.83 6.12
C LEU A 402 -13.04 1.00 5.46
N LEU A 403 -13.11 0.94 4.13
CA LEU A 403 -14.35 1.02 3.37
C LEU A 403 -15.31 -0.08 3.79
N VAL A 404 -14.88 -1.35 3.74
CA VAL A 404 -15.73 -2.48 4.14
C VAL A 404 -16.19 -2.34 5.58
N MET A 405 -15.28 -2.03 6.51
CA MET A 405 -15.62 -1.88 7.92
C MET A 405 -16.54 -0.70 8.21
N SER A 406 -16.47 0.37 7.41
CA SER A 406 -17.32 1.56 7.54
C SER A 406 -18.77 1.32 7.07
N ILE A 407 -18.98 0.41 6.13
CA ILE A 407 -20.31 0.07 5.60
C ILE A 407 -21.09 -0.83 6.57
N ILE A 408 -20.42 -1.69 7.34
CA ILE A 408 -21.07 -2.57 8.32
C ILE A 408 -22.04 -1.83 9.25
N PRO A 409 -21.64 -0.77 10.00
CA PRO A 409 -22.56 -0.06 10.88
C PRO A 409 -23.69 0.68 10.13
N VAL A 410 -23.45 1.12 8.89
CA VAL A 410 -24.46 1.75 8.03
C VAL A 410 -25.55 0.74 7.66
N VAL A 411 -25.17 -0.43 7.17
CA VAL A 411 -26.10 -1.52 6.83
C VAL A 411 -26.87 -1.99 8.06
N GLY A 412 -26.20 -2.10 9.21
CA GLY A 412 -26.86 -2.44 10.46
C GLY A 412 -27.97 -1.45 10.84
N SER A 413 -27.68 -0.16 10.70
CA SER A 413 -28.66 0.91 10.99
C SER A 413 -29.84 0.91 10.00
N LEU A 414 -29.60 0.59 8.72
CA LEU A 414 -30.65 0.46 7.71
C LEU A 414 -31.58 -0.73 8.02
N ILE A 415 -31.01 -1.89 8.36
CA ILE A 415 -31.79 -3.07 8.75
C ILE A 415 -32.65 -2.76 9.98
N GLU A 416 -32.11 -2.05 10.96
CA GLU A 416 -32.87 -1.62 12.15
C GLU A 416 -34.00 -0.64 11.81
N SER A 417 -33.80 0.28 10.84
CA SER A 417 -34.85 1.20 10.41
C SER A 417 -36.01 0.54 9.66
N VAL A 418 -35.74 -0.54 8.91
CA VAL A 418 -36.79 -1.29 8.18
C VAL A 418 -37.64 -2.15 9.12
N LYS A 419 -37.10 -2.52 10.28
CA LYS A 419 -37.83 -3.31 11.30
C LYS A 419 -38.77 -2.48 12.18
N ARG A 420 -38.63 -1.16 12.18
CA ARG A 420 -39.50 -0.22 12.91
C ARG A 420 -40.58 0.28 11.98
#